data_AF-A0A2A7NPE9-F1
#
_entry.id   AF-A0A2A7NPE9-F1
#
_cell.length_a   1.000
_cell.length_b   1.000
_cell.length_c   1.000
_cell.angle_alpha   90.00
_cell.angle_beta   90.00
_cell.angle_gamma   90.00
#
_symmetry.space_group_name_H-M   'P 1'
#
loop_
_entity.id
_entity.type
_entity.pdbx_description
1 polymer ?
#
loop_
_entity_poly.entity_id
_entity_poly.type
_entity_poly.pdbx_seq_one_letter_code
_entity_poly.pdbx_strand_id
1 'polypeptide(L)'
;MQLAVTVSPTFLTNHCVRSYLFARELAGAQRIAYDEELVFLACLLHDLGLTEYGGGHQRFEVDGADAATRFLSEHGMTEDRSAPVWQAIALHTSVGLAHRFGPVQAVSFAGISLDINGFGADALPAGFADRVHAAWPRHDLGFAIAEEIARGTLADPDKAPPFSFPAHVHQVINGPSVTFPEMVRAAPWGDRPTTAEHRC
;
A
#
# COMPACT_ATOMS: atom_id res chain seq x y z
N MET A 1 8.59 -14.48 -6.39
CA MET A 1 9.62 -13.46 -6.08
C MET A 1 10.30 -12.88 -7.32
N GLN A 2 10.59 -13.67 -8.36
CA GLN A 2 11.31 -13.19 -9.56
C GLN A 2 10.70 -11.92 -10.18
N LEU A 3 9.37 -11.85 -10.35
CA LEU A 3 8.72 -10.65 -10.90
C LEU A 3 9.09 -9.39 -10.09
N ALA A 4 8.82 -9.39 -8.78
CA ALA A 4 9.07 -8.25 -7.90
C ALA A 4 10.54 -7.81 -7.89
N VAL A 5 11.49 -8.73 -8.04
CA VAL A 5 12.93 -8.43 -8.15
C VAL A 5 13.27 -7.78 -9.50
N THR A 6 12.68 -8.27 -10.58
CA THR A 6 13.01 -7.81 -11.95
C THR A 6 12.46 -6.42 -12.24
N VAL A 7 11.27 -6.09 -11.71
CA VAL A 7 10.54 -4.86 -12.11
C VAL A 7 10.62 -3.74 -11.08
N SER A 8 11.18 -3.99 -9.90
CA SER A 8 11.20 -3.00 -8.81
C SER A 8 12.62 -2.60 -8.44
N PRO A 9 12.84 -1.35 -7.98
CA PRO A 9 14.09 -0.97 -7.36
C PRO A 9 14.31 -1.75 -6.06
N THR A 10 15.57 -1.90 -5.65
CA THR A 10 15.96 -2.73 -4.50
C THR A 10 15.26 -2.34 -3.19
N PHE A 11 15.05 -1.04 -2.92
CA PHE A 11 14.35 -0.60 -1.70
C PHE A 11 12.92 -1.16 -1.63
N LEU A 12 12.25 -1.23 -2.78
CA LEU A 12 10.86 -1.66 -2.92
C LEU A 12 10.75 -3.20 -2.86
N THR A 13 11.64 -3.92 -3.56
CA THR A 13 11.69 -5.38 -3.42
C THR A 13 12.00 -5.80 -1.98
N ASN A 14 12.96 -5.13 -1.32
CA ASN A 14 13.29 -5.41 0.07
C ASN A 14 12.09 -5.11 0.98
N HIS A 15 11.38 -4.00 0.77
CA HIS A 15 10.15 -3.67 1.48
C HIS A 15 9.10 -4.78 1.37
N CYS A 16 8.77 -5.21 0.15
CA CYS A 16 7.81 -6.28 -0.08
C CYS A 16 8.17 -7.57 0.67
N VAL A 17 9.46 -7.94 0.74
CA VAL A 17 9.92 -9.10 1.52
C VAL A 17 9.82 -8.86 3.02
N ARG A 18 10.24 -7.69 3.53
CA ARG A 18 10.13 -7.33 4.95
C ARG A 18 8.67 -7.32 5.42
N SER A 19 7.77 -6.74 4.62
CA SER A 19 6.33 -6.72 4.88
C SER A 19 5.78 -8.13 5.12
N TYR A 20 6.17 -9.12 4.31
CA TYR A 20 5.80 -10.52 4.54
C TYR A 20 6.37 -11.08 5.85
N LEU A 21 7.65 -10.85 6.12
CA LEU A 21 8.31 -11.37 7.32
C LEU A 21 7.69 -10.80 8.60
N PHE A 22 7.35 -9.51 8.60
CA PHE A 22 6.65 -8.88 9.70
C PHE A 22 5.19 -9.33 9.80
N ALA A 23 4.47 -9.48 8.69
CA ALA A 23 3.12 -9.99 8.67
C ALA A 23 3.02 -11.36 9.35
N ARG A 24 3.93 -12.29 8.99
CA ARG A 24 4.01 -13.62 9.58
C ARG A 24 4.30 -13.57 11.08
N GLU A 25 5.25 -12.73 11.50
CA GLU A 25 5.63 -12.64 12.92
C GLU A 25 4.49 -12.06 13.78
N LEU A 26 3.84 -11.00 13.30
CA LEU A 26 2.69 -10.39 13.98
C LEU A 26 1.49 -11.34 14.06
N ALA A 27 1.20 -12.07 12.97
CA ALA A 27 0.12 -13.05 12.95
C ALA A 27 0.39 -14.20 13.92
N GLY A 28 1.65 -14.67 14.01
CA GLY A 28 2.09 -15.68 14.97
C GLY A 28 1.89 -15.23 16.43
N ALA A 29 2.30 -14.00 16.75
CA ALA A 29 2.11 -13.42 18.09
C ALA A 29 0.63 -13.34 18.50
N GLN A 30 -0.26 -13.09 17.53
CA GLN A 30 -1.71 -12.98 17.75
C GLN A 30 -2.47 -14.31 17.53
N ARG A 31 -1.78 -15.38 17.13
CA ARG A 31 -2.36 -16.69 16.76
C ARG A 31 -3.47 -16.58 15.69
N ILE A 32 -3.29 -15.68 14.73
CA ILE A 32 -4.24 -15.50 13.62
C ILE A 32 -3.98 -16.61 12.59
N ALA A 33 -5.03 -17.37 12.24
CA ALA A 33 -4.98 -18.32 11.13
C ALA A 33 -5.22 -17.57 9.80
N TYR A 34 -4.37 -17.82 8.81
CA TYR A 34 -4.46 -17.22 7.48
C TYR A 34 -3.89 -18.17 6.41
N ASP A 35 -4.22 -17.92 5.15
CA ASP A 35 -3.58 -18.60 4.02
C ASP A 35 -2.20 -17.96 3.77
N GLU A 36 -1.13 -18.70 4.09
CA GLU A 36 0.26 -18.22 4.00
C GLU A 36 0.67 -17.87 2.56
N GLU A 37 0.20 -18.63 1.58
CA GLU A 37 0.49 -18.37 0.17
C GLU A 37 -0.12 -17.03 -0.26
N LEU A 38 -1.37 -16.75 0.11
CA LEU A 38 -2.04 -15.51 -0.29
C LEU A 38 -1.45 -14.29 0.40
N VAL A 39 -1.07 -14.38 1.69
CA VAL A 39 -0.38 -13.29 2.39
C VAL A 39 1.00 -13.05 1.78
N PHE A 40 1.73 -14.11 1.45
CA PHE A 40 3.01 -14.00 0.75
C PHE A 40 2.85 -13.28 -0.58
N LEU A 41 1.90 -13.71 -1.42
CA LEU A 41 1.67 -13.10 -2.72
C LEU A 41 1.20 -11.64 -2.60
N ALA A 42 0.30 -11.34 -1.67
CA ALA A 42 -0.14 -9.97 -1.42
C ALA A 42 1.03 -9.07 -1.03
N CYS A 43 1.83 -9.45 -0.03
CA CYS A 43 2.98 -8.66 0.40
C CYS A 43 4.01 -8.48 -0.71
N LEU A 44 4.29 -9.53 -1.49
CA LEU A 44 5.31 -9.49 -2.52
C LEU A 44 4.92 -8.66 -3.75
N LEU A 45 3.63 -8.45 -3.98
CA LEU A 45 3.10 -7.82 -5.19
C LEU A 45 2.40 -6.47 -4.94
N HIS A 46 2.23 -6.05 -3.68
CA HIS A 46 1.37 -4.90 -3.37
C HIS A 46 1.80 -3.58 -4.00
N ASP A 47 3.10 -3.37 -4.18
CA ASP A 47 3.66 -2.14 -4.75
C ASP A 47 3.97 -2.23 -6.24
N LEU A 48 3.46 -3.25 -6.96
CA LEU A 48 3.64 -3.31 -8.42
C LEU A 48 3.12 -2.05 -9.14
N GLY A 49 2.12 -1.36 -8.57
CA GLY A 49 1.58 -0.11 -9.12
C GLY A 49 2.55 1.07 -9.08
N LEU A 50 3.66 0.96 -8.35
CA LEU A 50 4.77 1.94 -8.35
C LEU A 50 5.84 1.61 -9.40
N THR A 51 5.62 0.58 -10.21
CA THR A 51 6.55 0.14 -11.25
C THR A 51 5.92 0.27 -12.63
N GLU A 52 6.75 0.24 -13.68
CA GLU A 52 6.26 0.20 -15.07
C GLU A 52 5.39 -1.02 -15.35
N TYR A 53 5.55 -2.12 -14.60
CA TYR A 53 4.72 -3.33 -14.74
C TYR A 53 3.28 -3.11 -14.28
N GLY A 54 3.09 -2.25 -13.26
CA GLY A 54 1.77 -1.84 -12.78
C GLY A 54 0.98 -1.13 -13.87
N GLY A 55 1.61 -0.10 -14.46
CA GLY A 55 1.19 0.58 -15.68
C GLY A 55 -0.31 0.91 -15.74
N GLY A 56 -0.69 2.09 -15.29
CA GLY A 56 -2.10 2.52 -15.31
C GLY A 56 -2.29 3.99 -14.93
N HIS A 57 -3.54 4.44 -14.95
CA HIS A 57 -3.97 5.84 -14.75
C HIS A 57 -4.86 6.00 -13.50
N GLN A 58 -4.59 5.20 -12.47
CA GLN A 58 -5.32 5.21 -11.22
C GLN A 58 -4.32 5.14 -10.06
N ARG A 59 -4.81 5.30 -8.83
CA ARG A 59 -3.97 5.20 -7.63
C ARG A 59 -3.18 3.89 -7.63
N PHE A 60 -1.91 3.95 -7.21
CA PHE A 60 -0.97 2.83 -7.36
C PHE A 60 -1.45 1.54 -6.67
N GLU A 61 -2.27 1.66 -5.62
CA GLU A 61 -2.80 0.51 -4.91
C GLU A 61 -3.71 -0.34 -5.79
N VAL A 62 -4.50 0.29 -6.67
CA VAL A 62 -5.41 -0.42 -7.58
C VAL A 62 -4.63 -0.92 -8.79
N ASP A 63 -3.72 -0.11 -9.36
CA ASP A 63 -2.81 -0.57 -10.42
C ASP A 63 -1.98 -1.79 -10.00
N GLY A 64 -1.48 -1.78 -8.77
CA GLY A 64 -0.75 -2.91 -8.20
C GLY A 64 -1.63 -4.15 -8.02
N ALA A 65 -2.87 -3.97 -7.56
CA ALA A 65 -3.82 -5.05 -7.38
C ALA A 65 -4.19 -5.71 -8.73
N ASP A 66 -4.47 -4.91 -9.75
CA ASP A 66 -4.79 -5.37 -11.12
C ASP A 66 -3.59 -6.07 -11.78
N ALA A 67 -2.39 -5.52 -11.61
CA ALA A 67 -1.17 -6.15 -12.11
C ALA A 67 -0.87 -7.47 -11.41
N ALA A 68 -1.10 -7.55 -10.10
CA ALA A 68 -0.92 -8.78 -9.33
C ALA A 68 -1.91 -9.87 -9.77
N THR A 69 -3.20 -9.57 -9.91
CA THR A 69 -4.20 -10.58 -10.33
C THR A 69 -3.98 -11.04 -11.75
N ARG A 70 -3.58 -10.15 -12.67
CA ARG A 70 -3.16 -10.52 -14.03
C ARG A 70 -2.02 -11.53 -13.98
N PHE A 71 -0.94 -11.20 -13.26
CA PHE A 71 0.20 -12.11 -13.08
C PHE A 71 -0.23 -13.46 -12.49
N LEU A 72 -1.04 -13.46 -11.44
CA LEU A 72 -1.49 -14.69 -10.78
C LEU A 72 -2.37 -15.55 -11.69
N SER A 73 -3.27 -14.93 -12.45
CA SER A 73 -4.12 -15.62 -13.42
C SER A 73 -3.30 -16.26 -14.54
N GLU A 74 -2.26 -15.57 -15.05
CA GLU A 74 -1.32 -16.12 -16.04
C GLU A 74 -0.57 -17.35 -15.50
N HIS A 75 -0.43 -17.45 -14.18
CA HIS A 75 0.20 -18.58 -13.49
C HIS A 75 -0.82 -19.60 -12.94
N GLY A 76 -2.07 -19.55 -13.41
CA GLY A 76 -3.10 -20.55 -13.13
C GLY A 76 -3.82 -20.40 -11.80
N MET A 77 -3.65 -19.28 -11.09
CA MET A 77 -4.46 -18.98 -9.90
C MET A 77 -5.89 -18.64 -10.31
N THR A 78 -6.85 -19.24 -9.62
CA THR A 78 -8.28 -19.02 -9.82
C THR A 78 -8.72 -17.68 -9.22
N GLU A 79 -9.83 -17.14 -9.72
CA GLU A 79 -10.37 -15.83 -9.28
C GLU A 79 -10.72 -15.81 -7.79
N ASP A 80 -11.25 -16.90 -7.24
CA ASP A 80 -11.58 -17.00 -5.81
C ASP A 80 -10.34 -16.89 -4.91
N ARG A 81 -9.17 -17.34 -5.39
CA ARG A 81 -7.90 -17.23 -4.67
C ARG A 81 -7.21 -15.88 -4.91
N SER A 82 -7.34 -15.31 -6.10
CA SER A 82 -6.73 -14.02 -6.43
C SER A 82 -7.52 -12.83 -5.87
N ALA A 83 -8.83 -12.97 -5.62
CA ALA A 83 -9.66 -11.91 -5.07
C ALA A 83 -9.21 -11.42 -3.67
N PRO A 84 -8.90 -12.29 -2.68
CA PRO A 84 -8.31 -11.85 -1.41
C PRO A 84 -6.97 -11.12 -1.57
N VAL A 85 -6.15 -11.52 -2.55
CA VAL A 85 -4.87 -10.87 -2.85
C VAL A 85 -5.12 -9.47 -3.41
N TRP A 86 -6.00 -9.34 -4.40
CA TRP A 86 -6.41 -8.04 -4.94
C TRP A 86 -6.91 -7.11 -3.83
N GLN A 87 -7.78 -7.60 -2.96
CA GLN A 87 -8.33 -6.81 -1.85
C GLN A 87 -7.25 -6.40 -0.85
N ALA A 88 -6.33 -7.31 -0.49
CA ALA A 88 -5.24 -7.00 0.41
C ALA A 88 -4.36 -5.87 -0.16
N ILE A 89 -4.07 -5.92 -1.46
CA ILE A 89 -3.27 -4.91 -2.16
C ILE A 89 -4.06 -3.60 -2.28
N ALA A 90 -5.29 -3.59 -2.78
CA ALA A 90 -6.06 -2.35 -2.96
C ALA A 90 -6.32 -1.60 -1.64
N LEU A 91 -6.35 -2.30 -0.51
CA LEU A 91 -6.63 -1.74 0.82
C LEU A 91 -5.37 -1.41 1.64
N HIS A 92 -4.16 -1.70 1.16
CA HIS A 92 -2.97 -1.71 2.03
C HIS A 92 -2.58 -0.35 2.61
N THR A 93 -3.00 0.76 1.99
CA THR A 93 -2.81 2.13 2.50
C THR A 93 -4.04 2.69 3.22
N SER A 94 -5.14 1.94 3.27
CA SER A 94 -6.43 2.40 3.76
C SER A 94 -6.68 1.95 5.19
N VAL A 95 -6.17 2.73 6.13
CA VAL A 95 -6.25 2.47 7.58
C VAL A 95 -7.70 2.22 8.01
N GLY A 96 -7.91 1.14 8.75
CA GLY A 96 -9.22 0.79 9.29
C GLY A 96 -10.12 -0.02 8.35
N LEU A 97 -9.68 -0.35 7.14
CA LEU A 97 -10.49 -1.16 6.20
C LEU A 97 -10.06 -2.62 6.14
N ALA A 98 -8.77 -2.91 5.93
CA ALA A 98 -8.29 -4.25 5.57
C ALA A 98 -8.76 -5.38 6.52
N HIS A 99 -8.76 -5.12 7.83
CA HIS A 99 -9.19 -6.09 8.84
C HIS A 99 -10.68 -6.48 8.79
N ARG A 100 -11.51 -5.74 8.03
CA ARG A 100 -12.93 -6.04 7.83
C ARG A 100 -13.18 -7.06 6.72
N PHE A 101 -12.18 -7.38 5.90
CA PHE A 101 -12.31 -8.22 4.70
C PHE A 101 -11.80 -9.65 4.88
N GLY A 102 -11.02 -9.91 5.93
CA GLY A 102 -10.54 -11.26 6.23
C GLY A 102 -9.10 -11.29 6.74
N PRO A 103 -8.61 -12.49 7.09
CA PRO A 103 -7.29 -12.66 7.67
C PRO A 103 -6.16 -12.33 6.69
N VAL A 104 -6.30 -12.63 5.39
CA VAL A 104 -5.28 -12.31 4.37
C VAL A 104 -5.02 -10.80 4.30
N GLN A 105 -6.09 -10.01 4.25
CA GLN A 105 -6.07 -8.56 4.18
C GLN A 105 -5.56 -7.96 5.49
N ALA A 106 -6.06 -8.46 6.63
CA ALA A 106 -5.64 -8.00 7.96
C ALA A 106 -4.14 -8.21 8.21
N VAL A 107 -3.64 -9.41 7.92
CA VAL A 107 -2.25 -9.81 8.17
C VAL A 107 -1.30 -9.09 7.21
N SER A 108 -1.64 -9.00 5.93
CA SER A 108 -0.85 -8.25 4.94
C SER A 108 -0.74 -6.77 5.32
N PHE A 109 -1.87 -6.13 5.66
CA PHE A 109 -1.90 -4.74 6.10
C PHE A 109 -1.02 -4.50 7.34
N ALA A 110 -1.06 -5.42 8.31
CA ALA A 110 -0.27 -5.30 9.54
C ALA A 110 1.25 -5.33 9.26
N GLY A 111 1.71 -6.27 8.42
CA GLY A 111 3.13 -6.35 8.05
C GLY A 111 3.61 -5.18 7.21
N ILE A 112 2.81 -4.74 6.23
CA ILE A 112 3.10 -3.57 5.39
C ILE A 112 3.17 -2.30 6.24
N SER A 113 2.19 -2.09 7.12
CA SER A 113 2.15 -0.94 8.02
C SER A 113 3.37 -0.93 8.95
N LEU A 114 3.73 -2.08 9.54
CA LEU A 114 4.88 -2.16 10.43
C LEU A 114 6.18 -1.74 9.73
N ASP A 115 6.42 -2.17 8.48
CA ASP A 115 7.67 -1.81 7.78
C ASP A 115 7.75 -0.31 7.43
N ILE A 116 6.60 0.35 7.26
CA ILE A 116 6.50 1.77 6.93
C ILE A 116 6.55 2.66 8.17
N ASN A 117 5.66 2.43 9.15
CA ASN A 117 5.44 3.35 10.27
C ASN A 117 5.74 2.75 11.65
N GLY A 118 6.19 1.48 11.71
CA GLY A 118 6.55 0.81 12.96
C GLY A 118 5.36 0.38 13.83
N PHE A 119 4.12 0.53 13.38
CA PHE A 119 2.95 0.13 14.15
C PHE A 119 2.98 -1.38 14.44
N GLY A 120 2.90 -1.74 15.72
CA GLY A 120 2.98 -3.13 16.18
C GLY A 120 4.39 -3.67 16.39
N ALA A 121 5.44 -2.85 16.27
CA ALA A 121 6.83 -3.27 16.51
C ALA A 121 7.04 -3.90 17.90
N ASP A 122 6.29 -3.45 18.91
CA ASP A 122 6.33 -3.93 20.29
C ASP A 122 5.99 -5.43 20.43
N ALA A 123 5.27 -5.98 19.46
CA ALA A 123 4.90 -7.39 19.41
C ALA A 123 5.99 -8.29 18.79
N LEU A 124 7.02 -7.70 18.18
CA LEU A 124 8.12 -8.46 17.58
C LEU A 124 9.07 -8.99 18.67
N PRO A 125 9.62 -10.21 18.50
CA PRO A 125 10.69 -10.68 19.36
C PRO A 125 11.91 -9.76 19.31
N ALA A 126 12.64 -9.69 20.43
CA ALA A 126 13.87 -8.92 20.52
C ALA A 126 14.85 -9.23 19.38
N GLY A 127 15.33 -8.19 18.71
CA GLY A 127 16.26 -8.27 17.58
C GLY A 127 15.69 -8.87 16.28
N PHE A 128 14.38 -9.17 16.21
CA PHE A 128 13.77 -9.68 14.98
C PHE A 128 13.88 -8.66 13.84
N ALA A 129 13.46 -7.42 14.09
CA ALA A 129 13.55 -6.33 13.12
C ALA A 129 15.00 -6.09 12.66
N ASP A 130 15.98 -6.12 13.58
CA ASP A 130 17.40 -5.94 13.24
C ASP A 130 17.90 -7.02 12.28
N ARG A 131 17.55 -8.29 12.51
CA ARG A 131 17.92 -9.39 11.60
C ARG A 131 17.25 -9.25 10.24
N VAL A 132 15.97 -8.85 10.21
CA VAL A 132 15.24 -8.62 8.97
C VAL A 132 15.87 -7.47 8.18
N HIS A 133 16.19 -6.35 8.83
CA HIS A 133 16.85 -5.21 8.19
C HIS A 133 18.30 -5.50 7.75
N ALA A 134 19.02 -6.37 8.46
CA ALA A 134 20.36 -6.80 8.05
C ALA A 134 20.32 -7.67 6.78
N ALA A 135 19.32 -8.54 6.65
CA ALA A 135 19.14 -9.39 5.47
C ALA A 135 18.51 -8.63 4.28
N TRP A 136 17.61 -7.69 4.56
CA TRP A 136 16.86 -6.90 3.58
C TRP A 136 16.98 -5.42 3.90
N PRO A 137 18.09 -4.75 3.53
CA PRO A 137 18.34 -3.37 3.91
C PRO A 137 17.23 -2.41 3.48
N ARG A 138 16.97 -1.40 4.32
CA ARG A 138 15.86 -0.45 4.13
C ARG A 138 16.07 0.52 2.98
N HIS A 139 17.29 0.95 2.73
CA HIS A 139 17.62 1.96 1.72
C HIS A 139 16.72 3.21 1.82
N ASP A 140 16.58 3.75 3.03
CA ASP A 140 15.75 4.93 3.32
C ASP A 140 14.28 4.81 2.84
N LEU A 141 13.74 3.58 2.86
CA LEU A 141 12.42 3.18 2.34
C LEU A 141 11.34 4.27 2.47
N GLY A 142 11.12 4.81 3.66
CA GLY A 142 10.01 5.73 3.91
C GLY A 142 10.06 6.98 3.03
N PHE A 143 11.25 7.52 2.76
CA PHE A 143 11.42 8.65 1.85
C PHE A 143 11.46 8.18 0.38
N ALA A 144 12.15 7.07 0.10
CA ALA A 144 12.27 6.54 -1.27
C ALA A 144 10.90 6.18 -1.89
N ILE A 145 10.01 5.55 -1.11
CA ILE A 145 8.66 5.20 -1.59
C ILE A 145 7.77 6.44 -1.75
N ALA A 146 7.91 7.43 -0.87
CA ALA A 146 7.18 8.69 -0.98
C ALA A 146 7.60 9.48 -2.24
N GLU A 147 8.89 9.48 -2.57
CA GLU A 147 9.40 10.05 -3.83
C GLU A 147 8.86 9.33 -5.07
N GLU A 148 8.75 8.00 -5.03
CA GLU A 148 8.19 7.21 -6.14
C GLU A 148 6.70 7.55 -6.37
N ILE A 149 5.91 7.57 -5.29
CA ILE A 149 4.50 7.98 -5.33
C ILE A 149 4.36 9.43 -5.82
N ALA A 150 5.18 10.34 -5.30
CA ALA A 150 5.17 11.74 -5.71
C ALA A 150 5.49 11.89 -7.20
N ARG A 151 6.49 11.17 -7.73
CA ARG A 151 6.82 11.19 -9.16
C ARG A 151 5.65 10.72 -10.01
N GLY A 152 5.02 9.61 -9.63
CA GLY A 152 3.86 9.07 -10.35
C GLY A 152 2.69 10.05 -10.38
N THR A 153 2.36 10.63 -9.22
CA THR A 153 1.24 11.59 -9.11
C THR A 153 1.52 12.96 -9.74
N LEU A 154 2.79 13.35 -9.89
CA LEU A 154 3.16 14.56 -10.64
C LEU A 154 3.02 14.34 -12.15
N ALA A 155 3.40 13.16 -12.63
CA ALA A 155 3.31 12.80 -14.05
C ALA A 155 1.86 12.56 -14.49
N ASP A 156 1.03 12.02 -13.61
CA ASP A 156 -0.37 11.71 -13.88
C ASP A 156 -1.25 12.05 -12.64
N PRO A 157 -2.00 13.16 -12.68
CA PRO A 157 -2.90 13.55 -11.59
C PRO A 157 -3.99 12.52 -11.25
N ASP A 158 -4.39 11.65 -12.18
CA ASP A 158 -5.41 10.62 -11.92
C ASP A 158 -4.92 9.55 -10.93
N LYS A 159 -3.59 9.44 -10.75
CA LYS A 159 -2.96 8.62 -9.70
C LYS A 159 -3.12 9.19 -8.30
N ALA A 160 -3.60 10.43 -8.17
CA ALA A 160 -3.79 11.14 -6.92
C ALA A 160 -5.27 11.48 -6.67
N PRO A 161 -6.20 10.49 -6.68
CA PRO A 161 -7.61 10.79 -6.47
C PRO A 161 -7.81 11.48 -5.12
N PRO A 162 -8.64 12.53 -5.01
CA PRO A 162 -8.81 13.29 -3.78
C PRO A 162 -9.10 12.39 -2.56
N PHE A 163 -8.56 12.77 -1.40
CA PHE A 163 -8.75 12.07 -0.12
C PHE A 163 -8.14 10.66 -0.04
N SER A 164 -7.22 10.33 -0.95
CA SER A 164 -6.42 9.11 -0.91
C SER A 164 -5.03 9.33 -0.32
N PHE A 165 -4.33 8.24 0.02
CA PHE A 165 -2.93 8.31 0.47
C PHE A 165 -2.00 8.91 -0.62
N PRO A 166 -2.08 8.53 -1.91
CA PRO A 166 -1.32 9.19 -2.97
C PRO A 166 -1.59 10.69 -3.09
N ALA A 167 -2.83 11.13 -2.90
CA ALA A 167 -3.14 12.56 -2.87
C ALA A 167 -2.50 13.26 -1.67
N HIS A 168 -2.45 12.62 -0.50
CA HIS A 168 -1.70 13.16 0.63
C HIS A 168 -0.20 13.28 0.33
N VAL A 169 0.42 12.24 -0.23
CA VAL A 169 1.85 12.26 -0.61
C VAL A 169 2.13 13.34 -1.67
N HIS A 170 1.27 13.46 -2.69
CA HIS A 170 1.34 14.54 -3.67
C HIS A 170 1.28 15.91 -2.97
N GLN A 171 0.33 16.09 -2.05
CA GLN A 171 0.16 17.34 -1.32
C GLN A 171 1.43 17.79 -0.61
N VAL A 172 2.11 16.85 0.06
CA VAL A 172 3.27 17.16 0.90
C VAL A 172 4.57 17.31 0.11
N ILE A 173 4.70 16.70 -1.07
CA ILE A 173 5.93 16.74 -1.89
C ILE A 173 5.80 17.65 -3.11
N ASN A 174 4.71 17.55 -3.88
CA ASN A 174 4.57 18.23 -5.17
C ASN A 174 3.82 19.57 -5.08
N GLY A 175 3.04 19.78 -4.03
CA GLY A 175 2.24 21.01 -3.85
C GLY A 175 0.74 20.72 -3.73
N PRO A 176 -0.12 21.75 -3.81
CA PRO A 176 -1.51 21.64 -3.39
C PRO A 176 -2.31 20.53 -4.07
N SER A 177 -3.16 19.85 -3.31
CA SER A 177 -4.16 18.89 -3.81
C SER A 177 -5.58 19.40 -3.55
N VAL A 178 -6.56 18.85 -4.30
CA VAL A 178 -7.98 19.23 -4.17
C VAL A 178 -8.46 19.03 -2.74
N THR A 179 -8.97 20.10 -2.14
CA THR A 179 -9.56 20.05 -0.80
C THR A 179 -11.06 19.72 -0.86
N PHE A 180 -11.62 19.23 0.25
CA PHE A 180 -13.05 18.94 0.34
C PHE A 180 -13.94 20.18 0.09
N PRO A 181 -13.67 21.36 0.69
CA PRO A 181 -14.46 22.55 0.40
C PRO A 181 -14.40 23.01 -1.05
N GLU A 182 -13.26 22.85 -1.74
CA GLU A 182 -13.15 23.17 -3.17
C GLU A 182 -13.99 22.23 -4.02
N MET A 183 -13.91 20.91 -3.77
CA MET A 183 -14.72 19.92 -4.45
C MET A 183 -16.23 20.20 -4.26
N VAL A 184 -16.66 20.47 -3.03
CA VAL A 184 -18.07 20.79 -2.73
C VAL A 184 -18.51 22.08 -3.42
N ARG A 185 -17.67 23.13 -3.43
CA ARG A 185 -17.98 24.40 -4.13
C ARG A 185 -18.06 24.26 -5.64
N ALA A 186 -17.30 23.34 -6.23
CA ALA A 186 -17.33 23.07 -7.67
C ALA A 186 -18.57 22.24 -8.09
N ALA A 187 -19.23 21.57 -7.15
CA ALA A 187 -20.41 20.77 -7.44
C ALA A 187 -21.62 21.65 -7.82
N PRO A 188 -22.52 21.17 -8.68
CA PRO A 188 -23.64 21.96 -9.21
C PRO A 188 -24.78 22.21 -8.19
N TRP A 189 -24.60 21.84 -6.93
CA TRP A 189 -25.64 21.85 -5.89
C TRP A 189 -25.81 23.21 -5.19
N GLY A 190 -24.85 24.13 -5.35
CA GLY A 190 -24.92 25.47 -4.74
C GLY A 190 -24.66 25.50 -3.23
N ASP A 191 -24.00 24.47 -2.70
CA ASP A 191 -23.69 24.34 -1.28
C ASP A 191 -22.80 25.48 -0.77
N ARG A 192 -23.08 25.94 0.45
CA ARG A 192 -22.32 27.01 1.14
C ARG A 192 -21.82 26.50 2.50
N PRO A 193 -20.67 26.98 2.99
CA PRO A 193 -20.21 26.66 4.34
C PRO A 193 -21.28 26.98 5.39
N THR A 194 -21.48 26.08 6.35
CA THR A 194 -22.54 26.19 7.36
C THR A 194 -22.23 27.22 8.46
N THR A 195 -20.97 27.64 8.59
CA THR A 195 -20.52 28.71 9.50
C THR A 195 -19.34 29.47 8.87
N ALA A 196 -19.21 30.75 9.20
CA ALA A 196 -18.12 31.59 8.72
C ALA A 196 -16.75 31.03 9.18
N GLU A 197 -15.83 30.91 8.22
CA GLU A 197 -14.41 30.56 8.33
C GLU A 197 -13.84 30.46 9.77
N HIS A 198 -13.67 29.25 10.29
CA HIS A 198 -12.64 29.01 11.29
C HIS A 198 -11.28 29.04 10.59
N ARG A 199 -10.73 30.25 10.44
CA ARG A 199 -9.29 30.43 10.21
C ARG A 199 -8.57 30.02 11.49
N CYS A 200 -7.77 28.97 11.42
CA CYS A 200 -6.60 28.77 12.27
C CYS A 200 -5.48 28.27 11.36
#